data_AF-A0A3M1Z4P7-F1
#
_entry.id   AF-A0A3M1Z4P7-F1
#
_cell.length_a   1.000
_cell.length_b   1.000
_cell.length_c   1.000
_cell.angle_alpha   90.00
_cell.angle_beta   90.00
_cell.angle_gamma   90.00
#
_symmetry.space_group_name_H-M   'P 1'
#
loop_
_entity.id
_entity.type
_entity.pdbx_description
1 polymer ?
#
loop_
_entity_poly.entity_id
_entity_poly.type
_entity_poly.pdbx_seq_one_letter_code
_entity_poly.pdbx_strand_id
1 'polypeptide(L)'
;MNQPKYQPMTILAGLVVATLAAIISQPPDLLMLNEQLAVLVIYGVMTAFALNFRVALLNEGELSPAHAVGMIAFLSLPQELFPAALWAIFLGSLGGSSIQVVRRWLRQDTPIYKQQILCQLICTTARVTLSFYIAAQFYILSNQPLPLSTLKATDNPHVLGLFFYGLLYVGSYLSLFVLELHITGYAVQQILRENTGILGVILLLPLPFAILGAPILVQNSQAPMIFIILLSGMMMIIIGLHALSYSHRRLQQQLTELQSLSVVTQVMRANLSLETLLRAIYMQLAKLLNVQNFYVAIYHNEQKLSYAFIIENGKQIDPNTREVDAITRHVA
;
A
#
# COMPACT_ATOMS: atom_id res chain seq x y z
N MET A 1 18.68 14.26 -4.68
CA MET A 1 17.20 14.10 -4.64
C MET A 1 16.74 14.11 -6.08
N ASN A 2 16.74 12.93 -6.73
CA ASN A 2 16.41 12.80 -8.15
C ASN A 2 14.89 12.90 -8.28
N GLN A 3 14.39 13.93 -8.97
CA GLN A 3 12.98 13.98 -9.33
C GLN A 3 12.63 12.77 -10.19
N PRO A 4 11.51 12.07 -9.92
CA PRO A 4 11.08 10.97 -10.76
C PRO A 4 10.82 11.52 -12.16
N LYS A 5 11.49 10.93 -13.15
CA LYS A 5 11.35 11.26 -14.57
C LYS A 5 9.94 10.86 -15.00
N TYR A 6 9.00 11.79 -14.86
CA TYR A 6 7.60 11.63 -15.24
C TYR A 6 7.50 11.33 -16.73
N GLN A 7 7.03 10.14 -17.09
CA GLN A 7 5.76 9.92 -17.81
C GLN A 7 5.66 8.47 -18.31
N PRO A 8 4.47 7.88 -18.19
CA PRO A 8 3.92 7.21 -19.36
C PRO A 8 2.43 7.57 -19.53
N MET A 9 2.16 8.81 -19.95
CA MET A 9 0.82 9.22 -20.41
C MET A 9 0.25 8.25 -21.44
N THR A 10 1.11 7.65 -22.27
CA THR A 10 0.77 6.62 -23.25
C THR A 10 0.28 5.32 -22.62
N ILE A 11 0.92 4.83 -21.55
CA ILE A 11 0.49 3.61 -20.85
C ILE A 11 -0.83 3.87 -20.12
N LEU A 12 -0.99 5.03 -19.49
CA LEU A 12 -2.26 5.42 -18.86
C LEU A 12 -3.40 5.51 -19.87
N ALA A 13 -3.16 6.14 -21.03
CA ALA A 13 -4.13 6.15 -22.13
C ALA A 13 -4.44 4.74 -22.61
N GLY A 14 -3.43 3.86 -22.71
CA GLY A 14 -3.61 2.44 -23.04
C GLY A 14 -4.51 1.71 -22.04
N LEU A 15 -4.35 1.95 -20.73
CA LEU A 15 -5.21 1.36 -19.70
C LEU A 15 -6.66 1.87 -19.78
N VAL A 16 -6.86 3.16 -20.07
CA VAL A 16 -8.20 3.73 -20.28
C VAL A 16 -8.85 3.12 -21.53
N VAL A 17 -8.12 3.02 -22.64
CA VAL A 17 -8.64 2.42 -23.87
C VAL A 17 -8.96 0.94 -23.65
N ALA A 18 -8.09 0.18 -22.99
CA ALA A 18 -8.32 -1.23 -22.70
C ALA A 18 -9.54 -1.45 -21.79
N THR A 19 -9.71 -0.63 -20.74
CA THR A 19 -10.88 -0.70 -19.86
C THR A 19 -12.17 -0.36 -20.59
N LEU A 20 -12.19 0.72 -21.36
CA LEU A 20 -13.36 1.10 -22.15
C LEU A 20 -13.68 0.04 -23.20
N ALA A 21 -12.68 -0.50 -23.89
CA ALA A 21 -12.86 -1.57 -24.87
C ALA A 21 -13.45 -2.84 -24.23
N ALA A 22 -13.00 -3.23 -23.03
CA ALA A 22 -13.52 -4.37 -22.30
C ALA A 22 -14.99 -4.20 -21.90
N ILE A 23 -15.39 -2.99 -21.52
CA ILE A 23 -16.77 -2.69 -21.10
C ILE A 23 -17.70 -2.54 -22.31
N ILE A 24 -17.24 -1.87 -23.37
CA ILE A 24 -18.01 -1.64 -24.60
C ILE A 24 -18.22 -2.95 -25.37
N SER A 25 -17.26 -3.90 -25.31
CA SER A 25 -17.42 -5.21 -25.94
C SER A 25 -18.47 -6.10 -25.28
N GLN A 26 -18.96 -5.73 -24.09
CA GLN A 26 -19.94 -6.48 -23.30
C GLN A 26 -21.06 -5.53 -22.82
N PRO A 27 -21.95 -5.06 -23.71
CA PRO A 27 -23.09 -4.26 -23.31
C PRO A 27 -24.10 -5.11 -22.51
N PRO A 28 -24.66 -4.59 -21.40
CA PRO A 28 -25.62 -5.33 -20.61
C PRO A 28 -26.99 -5.34 -21.29
N ASP A 29 -27.67 -6.49 -21.23
CA ASP A 29 -29.09 -6.56 -21.61
C ASP A 29 -29.94 -5.80 -20.59
N LEU A 30 -30.71 -4.82 -21.06
CA LEU A 30 -31.52 -3.92 -20.24
C LEU A 30 -32.64 -4.67 -19.49
N LEU A 31 -33.18 -5.74 -20.07
CA LEU A 31 -34.23 -6.53 -19.42
C LEU A 31 -33.67 -7.27 -18.21
N MET A 32 -32.58 -8.00 -18.42
CA MET A 32 -31.88 -8.75 -17.37
C MET A 32 -31.30 -7.82 -16.29
N LEU A 33 -30.82 -6.64 -16.69
CA LEU A 33 -30.33 -5.62 -15.77
C LEU A 33 -31.43 -5.13 -14.81
N ASN A 34 -32.65 -4.92 -15.31
CA ASN A 34 -33.76 -4.47 -14.46
C ASN A 34 -34.18 -5.53 -13.44
N GLU A 35 -34.18 -6.81 -13.83
CA GLU A 35 -34.53 -7.92 -12.92
C GLU A 35 -33.52 -8.10 -11.79
N GLN A 36 -32.23 -7.88 -12.06
CA GLN A 36 -31.14 -8.18 -11.12
C GLN A 36 -30.43 -6.91 -10.61
N LEU A 37 -31.04 -5.73 -10.81
CA LEU A 37 -30.45 -4.43 -10.48
C LEU A 37 -29.99 -4.35 -9.02
N ALA A 38 -30.81 -4.84 -8.09
CA ALA A 38 -30.51 -4.79 -6.66
C ALA A 38 -29.22 -5.54 -6.32
N VAL A 39 -29.04 -6.75 -6.86
CA VAL A 39 -27.84 -7.58 -6.63
C VAL A 39 -26.61 -6.93 -7.26
N LEU A 40 -26.75 -6.40 -8.48
CA LEU A 40 -25.68 -5.70 -9.18
C LEU A 40 -25.24 -4.42 -8.43
N VAL A 41 -26.19 -3.64 -7.92
CA VAL A 41 -25.91 -2.47 -7.08
C VAL A 41 -25.15 -2.86 -5.83
N ILE A 42 -25.54 -3.97 -5.18
CA ILE A 42 -24.80 -4.47 -4.00
C ILE A 42 -23.35 -4.78 -4.36
N TYR A 43 -23.08 -5.50 -5.46
CA TYR A 43 -21.71 -5.78 -5.88
C TYR A 43 -20.92 -4.51 -6.23
N GLY A 44 -21.55 -3.53 -6.87
CA GLY A 44 -20.94 -2.22 -7.15
C GLY A 44 -20.58 -1.47 -5.86
N VAL A 45 -21.51 -1.38 -4.92
CA VAL A 45 -21.29 -0.73 -3.61
C VAL A 45 -20.23 -1.46 -2.80
N MET A 46 -20.28 -2.79 -2.77
CA MET A 46 -19.27 -3.61 -2.11
C MET A 46 -17.88 -3.42 -2.71
N THR A 47 -17.78 -3.32 -4.05
CA THR A 47 -16.50 -3.04 -4.71
C THR A 47 -15.99 -1.67 -4.32
N ALA A 48 -16.85 -0.64 -4.35
CA ALA A 48 -16.51 0.71 -3.91
C ALA A 48 -16.05 0.73 -2.44
N PHE A 49 -16.75 -0.01 -1.58
CA PHE A 49 -16.41 -0.14 -0.16
C PHE A 49 -15.08 -0.87 0.04
N ALA A 50 -14.89 -2.05 -0.58
CA ALA A 50 -13.66 -2.83 -0.48
C ALA A 50 -12.42 -2.06 -0.95
N LEU A 51 -12.58 -1.19 -1.97
CA LEU A 51 -11.52 -0.29 -2.40
C LEU A 51 -11.10 0.72 -1.33
N ASN A 52 -12.01 1.14 -0.45
CA ASN A 52 -11.68 2.08 0.62
C ASN A 52 -10.85 1.45 1.74
N PHE A 53 -10.81 0.11 1.84
CA PHE A 53 -9.98 -0.63 2.80
C PHE A 53 -8.67 -1.06 2.15
N ARG A 54 -7.86 -0.07 1.73
CA ARG A 54 -6.52 -0.34 1.20
C ARG A 54 -5.62 -0.84 2.32
N VAL A 55 -4.94 -1.93 2.04
CA VAL A 55 -3.92 -2.52 2.89
C VAL A 55 -2.58 -1.95 2.43
N ALA A 56 -1.88 -1.32 3.36
CA ALA A 56 -0.80 -0.42 3.03
C ALA A 56 0.54 -1.16 3.21
N LEU A 57 1.30 -1.27 2.13
CA LEU A 57 2.55 -2.03 2.02
C LEU A 57 3.72 -1.20 2.56
N LEU A 58 4.76 -1.87 3.02
CA LEU A 58 6.03 -1.22 3.37
C LEU A 58 6.57 -0.52 2.12
N ASN A 59 6.96 0.75 2.27
CA ASN A 59 7.46 1.61 1.18
C ASN A 59 6.43 2.01 0.10
N GLU A 60 5.31 2.62 0.55
CA GLU A 60 4.37 3.45 -0.24
C GLU A 60 3.39 2.76 -1.23
N GLY A 61 3.43 1.44 -1.37
CA GLY A 61 2.40 0.71 -2.15
C GLY A 61 1.09 0.49 -1.39
N GLU A 62 -0.06 0.46 -2.09
CA GLU A 62 -1.37 0.14 -1.50
C GLU A 62 -2.14 -0.88 -2.34
N LEU A 63 -2.66 -1.93 -1.70
CA LEU A 63 -3.44 -2.97 -2.35
C LEU A 63 -4.79 -3.16 -1.66
N SER A 64 -5.86 -3.25 -2.44
CA SER A 64 -7.21 -3.51 -1.94
C SER A 64 -7.61 -4.97 -2.15
N PRO A 65 -8.40 -5.58 -1.24
CA PRO A 65 -8.98 -6.92 -1.43
C PRO A 65 -10.24 -6.92 -2.32
N ALA A 66 -10.47 -5.86 -3.11
CA ALA A 66 -11.67 -5.69 -3.93
C ALA A 66 -11.84 -6.78 -5.02
N HIS A 67 -10.76 -7.46 -5.41
CA HIS A 67 -10.83 -8.60 -6.35
C HIS A 67 -11.74 -9.72 -5.85
N ALA A 68 -11.83 -9.91 -4.54
CA ALA A 68 -12.70 -10.91 -3.93
C ALA A 68 -14.18 -10.68 -4.24
N VAL A 69 -14.62 -9.41 -4.23
CA VAL A 69 -15.99 -9.02 -4.56
C VAL A 69 -16.29 -9.38 -6.02
N GLY A 70 -15.35 -9.12 -6.93
CA GLY A 70 -15.46 -9.50 -8.33
C GLY A 70 -15.55 -11.02 -8.51
N MET A 71 -14.72 -11.79 -7.80
CA MET A 71 -14.78 -13.25 -7.87
C MET A 71 -16.14 -13.81 -7.42
N ILE A 72 -16.69 -13.30 -6.32
CA ILE A 72 -18.02 -13.71 -5.85
C ILE A 72 -19.08 -13.32 -6.87
N ALA A 73 -19.06 -12.09 -7.37
CA ALA A 73 -20.01 -11.62 -8.37
C ALA A 73 -20.02 -12.52 -9.61
N PHE A 74 -18.84 -12.89 -10.12
CA PHE A 74 -18.74 -13.77 -11.28
C PHE A 74 -19.23 -15.20 -11.00
N LEU A 75 -18.78 -15.81 -9.92
CA LEU A 75 -19.06 -17.22 -9.64
C LEU A 75 -20.51 -17.46 -9.17
N SER A 76 -21.16 -16.44 -8.61
CA SER A 76 -22.54 -16.55 -8.10
C SER A 76 -23.63 -16.19 -9.11
N LEU A 77 -23.29 -15.43 -10.16
CA LEU A 77 -24.27 -15.00 -11.16
C LEU A 77 -24.30 -15.93 -12.38
N PRO A 78 -25.46 -16.11 -13.02
CA PRO A 78 -25.56 -16.71 -14.35
C PRO A 78 -24.64 -16.03 -15.38
N GLN A 79 -24.20 -16.81 -16.36
CA GLN A 79 -23.32 -16.31 -17.42
C GLN A 79 -23.94 -15.14 -18.20
N GLU A 80 -25.27 -15.10 -18.38
CA GLU A 80 -25.92 -14.00 -19.11
C GLU A 80 -25.78 -12.64 -18.39
N LEU A 81 -25.57 -12.65 -17.08
CA LEU A 81 -25.39 -11.44 -16.27
C LEU A 81 -23.93 -10.96 -16.19
N PHE A 82 -22.98 -11.68 -16.80
CA PHE A 82 -21.58 -11.28 -16.79
C PHE A 82 -21.36 -9.84 -17.29
N PRO A 83 -21.95 -9.39 -18.42
CA PRO A 83 -21.84 -8.00 -18.86
C PRO A 83 -22.33 -7.02 -17.79
N ALA A 84 -23.48 -7.27 -17.18
CA ALA A 84 -24.04 -6.40 -16.15
C ALA A 84 -23.16 -6.35 -14.88
N ALA A 85 -22.57 -7.49 -14.49
CA ALA A 85 -21.62 -7.57 -13.38
C ALA A 85 -20.33 -6.81 -13.66
N LEU A 86 -19.79 -6.88 -14.88
CA LEU A 86 -18.64 -6.09 -15.33
C LEU A 86 -18.90 -4.59 -15.18
N TRP A 87 -20.07 -4.12 -15.62
CA TRP A 87 -20.48 -2.72 -15.46
C TRP A 87 -20.65 -2.33 -14.00
N ALA A 88 -21.24 -3.18 -13.17
CA ALA A 88 -21.38 -2.93 -11.73
C ALA A 88 -20.01 -2.78 -11.04
N ILE A 89 -19.05 -3.66 -11.35
CA ILE A 89 -17.68 -3.61 -10.81
C ILE A 89 -16.93 -2.39 -11.33
N PHE A 90 -17.08 -2.04 -12.61
CA PHE A 90 -16.50 -0.84 -13.18
C PHE A 90 -17.02 0.42 -12.46
N LEU A 91 -18.34 0.60 -12.38
CA LEU A 91 -18.96 1.75 -11.72
C LEU A 91 -18.61 1.80 -10.23
N GLY A 92 -18.62 0.65 -9.56
CA GLY A 92 -18.17 0.52 -8.17
C GLY A 92 -16.71 0.92 -7.98
N SER A 93 -15.83 0.49 -8.89
CA SER A 93 -14.41 0.82 -8.80
C SER A 93 -14.11 2.29 -9.09
N LEU A 94 -14.82 2.88 -10.06
CA LEU A 94 -14.76 4.30 -10.39
C LEU A 94 -15.29 5.15 -9.22
N GLY A 95 -16.45 4.79 -8.65
CA GLY A 95 -17.04 5.47 -7.50
C GLY A 95 -16.16 5.37 -6.26
N GLY A 96 -15.68 4.17 -5.93
CA GLY A 96 -14.76 3.95 -4.80
C GLY A 96 -13.46 4.74 -4.92
N SER A 97 -12.86 4.76 -6.11
CA SER A 97 -11.64 5.53 -6.38
C SER A 97 -11.91 7.04 -6.31
N SER A 98 -13.04 7.51 -6.83
CA SER A 98 -13.43 8.92 -6.78
C SER A 98 -13.64 9.42 -5.34
N ILE A 99 -14.27 8.62 -4.48
CA ILE A 99 -14.43 8.95 -3.05
C ILE A 99 -13.07 9.15 -2.38
N GLN A 100 -12.06 8.36 -2.75
CA GLN A 100 -10.71 8.48 -2.20
C GLN A 100 -10.03 9.77 -2.65
N VAL A 101 -10.19 10.13 -3.94
CA VAL A 101 -9.70 11.40 -4.48
C VAL A 101 -10.30 12.57 -3.71
N VAL A 102 -11.62 12.57 -3.50
CA VAL A 102 -12.32 13.63 -2.76
C VAL A 102 -11.84 13.69 -1.30
N ARG A 103 -11.70 12.54 -0.62
CA ARG A 103 -11.21 12.49 0.76
C ARG A 103 -9.79 13.02 0.91
N ARG A 104 -8.89 12.73 -0.04
CA ARG A 104 -7.52 13.26 -0.05
C ARG A 104 -7.49 14.75 -0.34
N TRP A 105 -8.32 15.20 -1.28
CA TRP A 105 -8.46 16.62 -1.60
C TRP A 105 -8.95 17.45 -0.40
N LEU A 106 -9.95 16.95 0.34
CA LEU A 106 -10.46 17.61 1.55
C LEU A 106 -9.44 17.67 2.69
N ARG A 107 -8.45 16.78 2.73
CA ARG A 107 -7.41 16.71 3.79
C ARG A 107 -6.22 17.66 3.57
N GLN A 108 -6.26 18.55 2.56
CA GLN A 108 -5.26 19.59 2.29
C GLN A 108 -3.80 19.09 2.19
N ASP A 109 -3.57 17.92 1.62
CA ASP A 109 -2.22 17.57 1.16
C ASP A 109 -1.88 18.38 -0.11
N THR A 110 -0.71 19.01 -0.09
CA THR A 110 -0.16 20.03 -1.02
C THR A 110 -0.43 19.87 -2.54
N PRO A 111 -0.45 20.98 -3.32
CA PRO A 111 -0.83 21.03 -4.74
C PRO A 111 0.04 20.25 -5.74
N ILE A 112 1.09 19.55 -5.30
CA ILE A 112 2.00 18.75 -6.15
C ILE A 112 1.34 17.44 -6.64
N TYR A 113 0.12 17.11 -6.19
CA TYR A 113 -0.44 15.76 -6.26
C TYR A 113 -1.53 15.46 -7.31
N LYS A 114 -1.99 16.44 -8.11
CA LYS A 114 -3.15 16.22 -9.02
C LYS A 114 -2.93 15.11 -10.07
N GLN A 115 -1.74 15.01 -10.65
CA GLN A 115 -1.44 13.98 -11.66
C GLN A 115 -1.33 12.58 -11.04
N GLN A 116 -0.74 12.45 -9.84
CA GLN A 116 -0.64 11.17 -9.14
C GLN A 116 -2.03 10.63 -8.75
N ILE A 117 -2.92 11.52 -8.31
CA ILE A 117 -4.31 11.19 -7.99
C ILE A 117 -5.04 10.62 -9.21
N LEU A 118 -4.92 11.27 -10.38
CA LEU A 118 -5.55 10.80 -11.61
C LEU A 118 -4.97 9.45 -12.07
N CYS A 119 -3.64 9.31 -12.01
CA CYS A 119 -2.94 8.07 -12.30
C CYS A 119 -3.46 6.92 -11.43
N GLN A 120 -3.58 7.14 -10.12
CA GLN A 120 -4.05 6.13 -9.18
C GLN A 120 -5.51 5.75 -9.43
N LEU A 121 -6.37 6.72 -9.78
CA LEU A 121 -7.77 6.46 -10.14
C LEU A 121 -7.86 5.55 -11.37
N ILE A 122 -7.12 5.88 -12.44
CA ILE A 122 -7.10 5.10 -13.69
C ILE A 122 -6.54 3.70 -13.42
N CYS A 123 -5.38 3.60 -12.76
CA CYS A 123 -4.74 2.33 -12.47
C CYS A 123 -5.61 1.43 -11.57
N THR A 124 -6.23 1.98 -10.52
CA THR A 124 -7.08 1.19 -9.61
C THR A 124 -8.32 0.67 -10.35
N THR A 125 -8.99 1.54 -11.12
CA THR A 125 -10.18 1.17 -11.90
C THR A 125 -9.84 0.11 -12.94
N ALA A 126 -8.73 0.28 -13.65
CA ALA A 126 -8.25 -0.66 -14.65
C ALA A 126 -7.84 -2.00 -14.04
N ARG A 127 -7.12 -1.98 -12.91
CA ARG A 127 -6.68 -3.17 -12.18
C ARG A 127 -7.86 -4.05 -11.79
N VAL A 128 -8.91 -3.46 -11.20
CA VAL A 128 -10.10 -4.23 -10.78
C VAL A 128 -10.90 -4.71 -11.98
N THR A 129 -11.16 -3.85 -12.97
CA THR A 129 -12.06 -4.16 -14.09
C THR A 129 -11.43 -5.13 -15.09
N LEU A 130 -10.16 -4.92 -15.47
CA LEU A 130 -9.49 -5.77 -16.44
C LEU A 130 -9.16 -7.14 -15.86
N SER A 131 -8.75 -7.24 -14.59
CA SER A 131 -8.51 -8.56 -13.96
C SER A 131 -9.79 -9.39 -13.92
N PHE A 132 -10.92 -8.76 -13.57
CA PHE A 132 -12.24 -9.38 -13.64
C PHE A 132 -12.59 -9.86 -15.05
N TYR A 133 -12.45 -8.98 -16.04
CA TYR A 133 -12.75 -9.30 -17.44
C TYR A 133 -11.89 -10.44 -17.98
N ILE A 134 -10.57 -10.38 -17.82
CA ILE A 134 -9.63 -11.38 -18.38
C ILE A 134 -9.91 -12.75 -17.75
N ALA A 135 -10.08 -12.82 -16.42
CA ALA A 135 -10.36 -14.07 -15.72
C ALA A 135 -11.72 -14.66 -16.11
N ALA A 136 -12.75 -13.81 -16.19
CA ALA A 136 -14.10 -14.24 -16.56
C ALA A 136 -14.15 -14.79 -17.99
N GLN A 137 -13.54 -14.09 -18.96
CA GLN A 137 -13.49 -14.55 -20.35
C GLN A 137 -12.83 -15.91 -20.47
N PHE A 138 -11.70 -16.13 -19.78
CA PHE A 138 -11.02 -17.43 -19.79
C PHE A 138 -11.92 -18.56 -19.23
N TYR A 139 -12.66 -18.28 -18.15
CA TYR A 139 -13.55 -19.27 -17.55
C TYR A 139 -14.75 -19.60 -18.45
N ILE A 140 -15.35 -18.58 -19.09
CA ILE A 140 -16.44 -18.75 -20.05
C ILE A 140 -15.96 -19.56 -21.26
N LEU A 141 -14.79 -19.24 -21.82
CA LEU A 141 -14.20 -19.99 -22.94
C LEU A 141 -13.88 -21.44 -22.58
N SER A 142 -13.68 -21.74 -21.30
CA SER A 142 -13.45 -23.09 -20.80
C SER A 142 -14.75 -23.90 -20.63
N ASN A 143 -15.91 -23.36 -21.05
CA ASN A 143 -17.25 -23.95 -20.96
C ASN A 143 -17.56 -24.52 -19.57
N GLN A 144 -17.11 -23.83 -18.52
CA GLN A 144 -17.40 -24.22 -17.15
C GLN A 144 -18.78 -23.71 -16.73
N PRO A 145 -19.53 -24.48 -15.91
CA PRO A 145 -20.88 -24.12 -15.54
C PRO A 145 -20.90 -22.87 -14.65
N LEU A 146 -21.77 -21.93 -15.01
CA LEU A 146 -22.17 -20.80 -14.20
C LEU A 146 -23.70 -20.81 -14.08
N PRO A 147 -24.28 -20.46 -12.91
CA PRO A 147 -23.58 -20.12 -11.67
C PRO A 147 -22.99 -21.36 -10.98
N LEU A 148 -22.00 -21.17 -10.11
CA LEU A 148 -21.34 -22.26 -9.39
C LEU A 148 -22.29 -22.85 -8.33
N SER A 149 -23.06 -23.88 -8.69
CA SER A 149 -24.10 -24.44 -7.82
C SER A 149 -23.64 -25.59 -6.94
N THR A 150 -22.62 -26.37 -7.33
CA THR A 150 -22.11 -27.50 -6.52
C THR A 150 -20.59 -27.60 -6.56
N LEU A 151 -19.97 -27.80 -5.40
CA LEU A 151 -18.56 -28.15 -5.25
C LEU A 151 -18.46 -29.62 -4.83
N LYS A 152 -18.65 -30.56 -5.77
CA LYS A 152 -18.37 -31.98 -5.52
C LYS A 152 -16.95 -32.29 -5.97
N ALA A 153 -16.12 -32.76 -5.04
CA ALA A 153 -14.72 -33.11 -5.32
C ALA A 153 -14.55 -34.24 -6.36
N THR A 154 -15.62 -34.98 -6.65
CA THR A 154 -15.65 -36.01 -7.71
C THR A 154 -15.73 -35.43 -9.13
N ASP A 155 -16.11 -34.15 -9.28
CA ASP A 155 -16.20 -33.48 -10.58
C ASP A 155 -14.88 -32.74 -10.88
N ASN A 156 -13.83 -33.52 -11.16
CA ASN A 156 -12.47 -33.03 -11.45
C ASN A 156 -12.36 -31.86 -12.45
N PRO A 157 -13.14 -31.76 -13.56
CA PRO A 157 -12.99 -30.64 -14.49
C PRO A 157 -13.37 -29.27 -13.88
N HIS A 158 -14.30 -29.23 -12.92
CA HIS A 158 -14.75 -27.97 -12.31
C HIS A 158 -13.71 -27.38 -11.35
N VAL A 159 -13.08 -28.24 -10.55
CA VAL A 159 -12.04 -27.81 -9.60
C VAL A 159 -10.82 -27.24 -10.35
N LEU A 160 -10.43 -27.89 -11.45
CA LEU A 160 -9.35 -27.43 -12.30
C LEU A 160 -9.69 -26.09 -12.98
N GLY A 161 -10.91 -25.92 -13.49
CA GLY A 161 -11.38 -24.65 -14.04
C GLY A 161 -11.35 -23.51 -13.03
N LEU A 162 -11.80 -23.77 -11.79
CA LEU A 162 -11.77 -22.78 -10.69
C LEU A 162 -10.34 -22.42 -10.27
N PHE A 163 -9.43 -23.41 -10.26
CA PHE A 163 -8.02 -23.16 -9.97
C PHE A 163 -7.39 -22.22 -11.01
N PHE A 164 -7.58 -22.49 -12.30
CA PHE A 164 -7.08 -21.62 -13.35
C PHE A 164 -7.73 -20.24 -13.35
N TYR A 165 -9.04 -20.16 -13.07
CA TYR A 165 -9.72 -18.89 -12.87
C TYR A 165 -9.09 -18.06 -11.74
N GLY A 166 -8.91 -18.66 -10.56
CA GLY A 166 -8.29 -17.99 -9.42
C GLY A 166 -6.86 -17.53 -9.72
N LEU A 167 -6.06 -18.40 -10.35
CA LEU A 167 -4.69 -18.10 -10.74
C LEU A 167 -4.62 -16.94 -11.75
N LEU A 168 -5.47 -16.97 -12.77
CA LEU A 168 -5.49 -15.95 -13.81
C LEU A 168 -6.01 -14.61 -13.27
N TYR A 169 -7.03 -14.63 -12.41
CA TYR A 169 -7.55 -13.43 -11.76
C TYR A 169 -6.47 -12.81 -10.87
N VAL A 170 -5.90 -13.57 -9.92
CA VAL A 170 -4.87 -13.05 -9.00
C VAL A 170 -3.63 -12.62 -9.79
N GLY A 171 -3.22 -13.40 -10.79
CA GLY A 171 -2.09 -13.10 -11.66
C GLY A 171 -2.29 -11.78 -12.42
N SER A 172 -3.41 -11.61 -13.13
CA SER A 172 -3.72 -10.37 -13.85
C SER A 172 -3.85 -9.16 -12.91
N TYR A 173 -4.47 -9.35 -11.75
CA TYR A 173 -4.57 -8.32 -10.72
C TYR A 173 -3.20 -7.88 -10.19
N LEU A 174 -2.32 -8.85 -9.91
CA LEU A 174 -0.94 -8.58 -9.46
C LEU A 174 -0.10 -7.95 -10.57
N SER A 175 -0.22 -8.40 -11.82
CA SER A 175 0.49 -7.82 -12.97
C SER A 175 0.11 -6.35 -13.17
N LEU A 176 -1.18 -6.02 -13.09
CA LEU A 176 -1.65 -4.63 -13.19
C LEU A 176 -1.23 -3.78 -11.97
N PHE A 177 -1.14 -4.38 -10.79
CA PHE A 177 -0.55 -3.71 -9.62
C PHE A 177 0.95 -3.43 -9.80
N VAL A 178 1.71 -4.38 -10.31
CA VAL A 178 3.14 -4.19 -10.62
C VAL A 178 3.33 -3.11 -11.68
N LEU A 179 2.47 -3.08 -12.69
CA LEU A 179 2.44 -2.03 -13.71
C LEU A 179 2.16 -0.66 -13.08
N GLU A 180 1.19 -0.57 -12.16
CA GLU A 180 0.90 0.65 -11.39
C GLU A 180 2.13 1.12 -10.62
N LEU A 181 2.80 0.24 -9.87
CA LEU A 181 4.03 0.57 -9.13
C LEU A 181 5.14 1.08 -10.06
N HIS A 182 5.26 0.49 -11.25
CA HIS A 182 6.24 0.92 -12.24
C HIS A 182 5.92 2.32 -12.79
N ILE A 183 4.65 2.60 -13.11
CA ILE A 183 4.19 3.90 -13.63
C ILE A 183 4.39 5.01 -12.59
N THR A 184 4.16 4.72 -11.31
CA THR A 184 4.32 5.71 -10.23
C THR A 184 5.77 5.91 -9.79
N GLY A 185 6.71 5.13 -10.36
CA GLY A 185 8.14 5.25 -10.08
C GLY A 185 8.59 4.58 -8.79
N TYR A 186 7.78 3.67 -8.23
CA TYR A 186 8.16 2.89 -7.05
C TYR A 186 9.19 1.82 -7.39
N ALA A 187 10.04 1.49 -6.40
CA ALA A 187 11.00 0.40 -6.51
C ALA A 187 10.29 -0.97 -6.43
N VAL A 188 9.74 -1.42 -7.57
CA VAL A 188 8.92 -2.64 -7.69
C VAL A 188 9.57 -3.84 -6.99
N GLN A 189 10.84 -4.12 -7.28
CA GLN A 189 11.54 -5.28 -6.72
C GLN A 189 11.66 -5.22 -5.20
N GLN A 190 11.89 -4.02 -4.66
CA GLN A 190 12.01 -3.80 -3.22
C GLN A 190 10.65 -4.03 -2.55
N ILE A 191 9.58 -3.39 -3.06
CA ILE A 191 8.22 -3.54 -2.52
C ILE A 191 7.77 -4.99 -2.55
N LEU A 192 7.96 -5.69 -3.68
CA LEU A 192 7.55 -7.09 -3.80
C LEU A 192 8.29 -7.97 -2.80
N ARG A 193 9.62 -7.82 -2.68
CA ARG A 193 10.44 -8.65 -1.78
C ARG A 193 10.12 -8.41 -0.32
N GLU A 194 10.00 -7.16 0.10
CA GLU A 194 9.71 -6.76 1.49
C GLU A 194 8.29 -7.12 1.92
N ASN A 195 7.34 -7.18 0.98
CA ASN A 195 5.92 -7.37 1.27
C ASN A 195 5.33 -8.70 0.78
N THR A 196 6.16 -9.67 0.36
CA THR A 196 5.69 -10.96 -0.18
C THR A 196 4.62 -11.63 0.70
N GLY A 197 4.83 -11.70 2.02
CA GLY A 197 3.86 -12.30 2.95
C GLY A 197 2.53 -11.54 3.01
N ILE A 198 2.57 -10.22 3.15
CA ILE A 198 1.37 -9.37 3.21
C ILE A 198 0.61 -9.42 1.88
N LEU A 199 1.31 -9.35 0.75
CA LEU A 199 0.74 -9.48 -0.59
C LEU A 199 0.05 -10.84 -0.76
N GLY A 200 0.71 -11.92 -0.37
CA GLY A 200 0.15 -13.26 -0.40
C GLY A 200 -1.14 -13.36 0.40
N VAL A 201 -1.15 -12.82 1.62
CA VAL A 201 -2.35 -12.81 2.49
C VAL A 201 -3.49 -11.99 1.87
N ILE A 202 -3.24 -10.76 1.38
CA ILE A 202 -4.29 -9.92 0.79
C ILE A 202 -4.89 -10.58 -0.46
N LEU A 203 -4.07 -11.22 -1.28
CA LEU A 203 -4.48 -11.79 -2.57
C LEU A 203 -5.15 -13.14 -2.41
N LEU A 204 -4.56 -14.04 -1.61
CA LEU A 204 -4.99 -15.43 -1.50
C LEU A 204 -6.03 -15.67 -0.43
N LEU A 205 -6.01 -14.92 0.69
CA LEU A 205 -6.95 -15.15 1.79
C LEU A 205 -8.42 -14.99 1.36
N PRO A 206 -8.81 -14.00 0.54
CA PRO A 206 -10.21 -13.86 0.13
C PRO A 206 -10.66 -14.92 -0.90
N LEU A 207 -9.73 -15.57 -1.60
CA LEU A 207 -10.01 -16.52 -2.67
C LEU A 207 -10.88 -17.73 -2.22
N PRO A 208 -10.54 -18.48 -1.15
CA PRO A 208 -11.37 -19.58 -0.69
C PRO A 208 -12.78 -19.11 -0.27
N PHE A 209 -12.91 -17.93 0.32
CA PHE A 209 -14.23 -17.37 0.67
C PHE A 209 -15.04 -17.02 -0.57
N ALA A 210 -14.40 -16.53 -1.63
CA ALA A 210 -15.09 -16.26 -2.87
C ALA A 210 -15.60 -17.54 -3.54
N ILE A 211 -14.74 -18.57 -3.60
CA ILE A 211 -15.05 -19.87 -4.22
C ILE A 211 -16.12 -20.62 -3.41
N LEU A 212 -15.99 -20.67 -2.08
CA LEU A 212 -16.96 -21.35 -1.21
C LEU A 212 -18.26 -20.55 -1.06
N GLY A 213 -18.19 -19.22 -1.16
CA GLY A 213 -19.34 -18.36 -0.97
C GLY A 213 -20.31 -18.36 -2.13
N ALA A 214 -19.81 -18.51 -3.37
CA ALA A 214 -20.66 -18.53 -4.55
C ALA A 214 -21.74 -19.63 -4.54
N PRO A 215 -21.44 -20.92 -4.25
CA PRO A 215 -22.47 -21.96 -4.16
C PRO A 215 -23.48 -21.74 -3.06
N ILE A 216 -23.02 -21.20 -1.92
CA ILE A 216 -23.89 -20.89 -0.79
C ILE A 216 -24.93 -19.84 -1.19
N LEU A 217 -24.52 -18.81 -1.94
CA LEU A 217 -25.40 -17.75 -2.46
C LEU A 217 -26.41 -18.30 -3.48
N VAL A 218 -25.96 -19.17 -4.37
CA VAL A 218 -26.78 -19.72 -5.46
C VAL A 218 -27.86 -20.66 -4.92
N GLN A 219 -27.46 -21.61 -4.05
CA GLN A 219 -28.38 -22.60 -3.49
C GLN A 219 -29.42 -21.97 -2.56
N ASN A 220 -29.08 -20.85 -1.92
CA ASN A 220 -29.92 -20.19 -0.92
C ASN A 220 -30.40 -18.82 -1.40
N SER A 221 -30.60 -18.65 -2.72
CA SER A 221 -31.01 -17.37 -3.33
C SER A 221 -32.31 -16.80 -2.77
N GLN A 222 -33.21 -17.66 -2.27
CA GLN A 222 -34.46 -17.26 -1.61
C GLN A 222 -34.29 -16.82 -0.14
N ALA A 223 -33.11 -17.04 0.45
CA ALA A 223 -32.79 -16.71 1.83
C ALA A 223 -31.89 -15.46 1.90
N PRO A 224 -32.46 -14.24 1.92
CA PRO A 224 -31.68 -13.00 1.91
C PRO A 224 -30.73 -12.89 3.13
N MET A 225 -31.02 -13.58 4.22
CA MET A 225 -30.15 -13.62 5.41
C MET A 225 -28.79 -14.24 5.13
N ILE A 226 -28.71 -15.33 4.35
CA ILE A 226 -27.44 -16.02 4.06
C ILE A 226 -26.53 -15.13 3.22
N PHE A 227 -27.13 -14.44 2.24
CA PHE A 227 -26.45 -13.43 1.45
C PHE A 227 -25.82 -12.37 2.35
N ILE A 228 -26.59 -11.77 3.27
CA ILE A 228 -26.11 -10.74 4.21
C ILE A 228 -24.99 -11.29 5.11
N ILE A 229 -25.15 -12.50 5.67
CA ILE A 229 -24.13 -13.13 6.52
C ILE A 229 -22.83 -13.28 5.75
N LEU A 230 -22.87 -13.78 4.52
CA LEU A 230 -21.68 -13.98 3.71
C LEU A 230 -20.99 -12.65 3.38
N LEU A 231 -21.75 -11.64 2.99
CA LEU A 231 -21.21 -10.31 2.74
C LEU A 231 -20.58 -9.71 4.01
N SER A 232 -21.25 -9.86 5.17
CA SER A 232 -20.74 -9.37 6.44
C SER A 232 -19.46 -10.08 6.86
N GLY A 233 -19.35 -11.39 6.64
CA GLY A 233 -18.14 -12.17 6.87
C GLY A 233 -17.00 -11.72 5.97
N MET A 234 -17.29 -11.47 4.68
CA MET A 234 -16.30 -10.93 3.76
C MET A 234 -15.84 -9.53 4.18
N MET A 235 -16.74 -8.68 4.65
CA MET A 235 -16.40 -7.36 5.17
C MET A 235 -15.57 -7.45 6.45
N MET A 236 -15.88 -8.38 7.35
CA MET A 236 -15.08 -8.63 8.55
C MET A 236 -13.66 -9.05 8.19
N ILE A 237 -13.48 -9.88 7.15
CA ILE A 237 -12.15 -10.26 6.63
C ILE A 237 -11.42 -9.04 6.06
N ILE A 238 -12.09 -8.23 5.22
CA ILE A 238 -11.50 -7.02 4.63
C ILE A 238 -11.04 -6.05 5.73
N ILE A 239 -11.91 -5.79 6.71
CA ILE A 239 -11.62 -4.94 7.86
C ILE A 239 -10.48 -5.53 8.70
N GLY A 240 -10.50 -6.83 8.95
CA GLY A 240 -9.46 -7.55 9.69
C GLY A 240 -8.09 -7.45 9.01
N LEU A 241 -8.04 -7.62 7.69
CA LEU A 241 -6.82 -7.44 6.88
C LEU A 241 -6.28 -6.01 6.98
N HIS A 242 -7.17 -5.01 6.90
CA HIS A 242 -6.79 -3.62 7.05
C HIS A 242 -6.24 -3.32 8.45
N ALA A 243 -6.92 -3.80 9.50
CA ALA A 243 -6.49 -3.64 10.89
C ALA A 243 -5.15 -4.32 11.17
N LEU A 244 -4.93 -5.52 10.62
CA LEU A 244 -3.69 -6.28 10.78
C LEU A 244 -2.50 -5.53 10.15
N SER A 245 -2.66 -5.01 8.94
CA SER A 245 -1.62 -4.22 8.27
C SER A 245 -1.30 -2.92 9.00
N TYR A 246 -2.32 -2.25 9.54
CA TYR A 246 -2.11 -1.05 10.35
C TYR A 246 -1.31 -1.36 11.61
N SER A 247 -1.63 -2.45 12.31
CA SER A 247 -0.88 -2.88 13.50
C SER A 247 0.57 -3.21 13.18
N HIS A 248 0.84 -3.87 12.05
CA HIS A 248 2.21 -4.23 11.66
C HIS A 248 3.07 -2.99 11.42
N ARG A 249 2.52 -1.95 10.77
CA ARG A 249 3.21 -0.68 10.55
C ARG A 249 3.56 0.03 11.85
N ARG A 250 2.62 0.08 12.81
CA ARG A 250 2.87 0.73 14.11
C ARG A 250 3.98 0.03 14.89
N LEU A 251 4.00 -1.31 14.84
CA LEU A 251 5.07 -2.10 15.46
C LEU A 251 6.43 -1.82 14.81
N GLN A 252 6.49 -1.76 13.47
CA GLN A 252 7.74 -1.44 12.79
C GLN A 252 8.24 -0.04 13.10
N GLN A 253 7.36 0.96 13.14
CA GLN A 253 7.73 2.32 13.54
C GLN A 253 8.33 2.35 14.94
N GLN A 254 7.70 1.66 15.91
CA GLN A 254 8.23 1.54 17.27
C GLN A 254 9.59 0.84 17.31
N LEU A 255 9.78 -0.24 16.54
CA LEU A 255 11.07 -0.93 16.45
C LEU A 255 12.17 -0.03 15.86
N THR A 256 11.86 0.74 14.82
CA THR A 256 12.80 1.70 14.23
C THR A 256 13.16 2.81 15.22
N GLU A 257 12.17 3.35 15.94
CA GLU A 257 12.40 4.33 17.01
C GLU A 257 13.31 3.75 18.10
N LEU A 258 13.04 2.53 18.57
CA LEU A 258 13.86 1.84 19.58
C LEU A 258 15.28 1.56 19.08
N GLN A 259 15.44 1.15 17.82
CA GLN A 259 16.77 0.96 17.21
C GLN A 259 17.55 2.27 17.15
N SER A 260 16.88 3.38 16.81
CA SER A 260 17.53 4.70 16.79
C SER A 260 18.02 5.11 18.19
N LEU A 261 17.22 4.85 19.23
CA LEU A 261 17.60 5.08 20.63
C LEU A 261 18.73 4.16 21.09
N SER A 262 18.75 2.90 20.65
CA SER A 262 19.84 1.96 20.93
C SER A 262 21.16 2.41 20.30
N VAL A 263 21.13 2.95 19.08
CA VAL A 263 22.33 3.51 18.43
C VAL A 263 22.82 4.74 19.18
N VAL A 264 21.93 5.65 19.57
CA VAL A 264 22.30 6.85 20.36
C VAL A 264 22.91 6.46 21.71
N THR A 265 22.29 5.52 22.43
CA THR A 265 22.80 5.05 23.72
C THR A 265 24.10 4.25 23.59
N GLN A 266 24.28 3.50 22.50
CA GLN A 266 25.54 2.80 22.21
C GLN A 266 26.65 3.76 21.81
N VAL A 267 26.36 4.83 21.08
CA VAL A 267 27.32 5.93 20.81
C VAL A 267 27.68 6.68 22.10
N MET A 268 26.71 6.87 23.02
CA MET A 268 26.98 7.44 24.35
C MET A 268 27.80 6.49 25.26
N ARG A 269 27.60 5.17 25.15
CA ARG A 269 28.29 4.14 25.95
C ARG A 269 29.62 3.67 25.36
N ALA A 270 29.86 3.89 24.06
CA ALA A 270 31.13 3.66 23.39
C ALA A 270 32.15 4.73 23.80
N ASN A 271 32.43 4.79 25.10
CA ASN A 271 33.60 5.35 25.78
C ASN A 271 34.41 6.35 24.95
N LEU A 272 33.77 7.44 24.54
CA LEU A 272 34.48 8.57 23.98
C LEU A 272 35.26 9.12 25.16
N SER A 273 36.59 9.01 25.10
CA SER A 273 37.42 9.97 25.83
C SER A 273 36.78 11.33 25.59
N LEU A 274 36.53 12.08 26.66
CA LEU A 274 35.89 13.39 26.62
C LEU A 274 36.37 14.25 25.43
N GLU A 275 37.66 14.14 25.11
CA GLU A 275 38.30 14.72 23.93
C GLU A 275 37.66 14.32 22.59
N THR A 276 37.36 13.04 22.36
CA THR A 276 36.78 12.54 21.12
C THR A 276 35.33 13.02 20.93
N LEU A 277 34.57 13.13 22.02
CA LEU A 277 33.22 13.72 22.00
C LEU A 277 33.28 15.21 21.64
N LEU A 278 34.16 15.96 22.30
CA LEU A 278 34.34 17.41 22.05
C LEU A 278 34.86 17.69 20.64
N ARG A 279 35.72 16.82 20.09
CA ARG A 279 36.18 16.87 18.70
C ARG A 279 35.03 16.66 17.70
N ALA A 280 34.17 15.67 17.94
CA ALA A 280 33.03 15.41 17.07
C ALA A 280 32.04 16.59 17.05
N ILE A 281 31.79 17.18 18.22
CA ILE A 281 30.96 18.39 18.36
C ILE A 281 31.56 19.57 17.59
N TYR A 282 32.86 19.82 17.72
CA TYR A 282 33.55 20.88 16.97
C TYR A 282 33.41 20.68 15.45
N MET A 283 33.66 19.47 14.94
CA MET A 283 33.59 19.20 13.50
C MET A 283 32.20 19.47 12.90
N GLN A 284 31.14 19.20 13.67
CA GLN A 284 29.76 19.50 13.25
C GLN A 284 29.46 21.01 13.33
N LEU A 285 29.89 21.70 14.39
CA LEU A 285 29.65 23.13 14.57
C LEU A 285 30.48 23.99 13.61
N ALA A 286 31.76 23.66 13.36
CA ALA A 286 32.61 24.37 12.42
C ALA A 286 32.06 24.31 10.99
N LYS A 287 31.47 23.17 10.60
CA LYS A 287 30.86 22.99 9.28
C LYS A 287 29.56 23.78 9.10
N LEU A 288 28.79 23.95 10.18
CA LEU A 288 27.49 24.64 10.15
C LEU A 288 27.60 26.15 10.40
N LEU A 289 28.56 26.57 11.22
CA LEU A 289 28.66 27.93 11.75
C LEU A 289 29.97 28.65 11.35
N ASN A 290 30.84 27.99 10.56
CA ASN A 290 32.14 28.51 10.11
C ASN A 290 33.03 29.06 11.24
N VAL A 291 33.01 28.37 12.40
CA VAL A 291 33.71 28.81 13.61
C VAL A 291 35.15 28.30 13.58
N GLN A 292 36.12 29.20 13.74
CA GLN A 292 37.55 28.89 13.70
C GLN A 292 38.18 28.64 15.08
N ASN A 293 37.52 29.09 16.14
CA ASN A 293 38.00 29.00 17.52
C ASN A 293 36.93 28.37 18.42
N PHE A 294 37.28 27.31 19.13
CA PHE A 294 36.35 26.56 19.97
C PHE A 294 37.02 26.15 21.28
N TYR A 295 36.45 26.60 22.40
CA TYR A 295 37.00 26.38 23.73
C TYR A 295 35.96 25.71 24.61
N VAL A 296 36.35 24.63 25.27
CA VAL A 296 35.50 23.93 26.25
C VAL A 296 36.28 23.79 27.55
N ALA A 297 35.79 24.49 28.57
CA ALA A 297 36.29 24.39 29.93
C ALA A 297 35.30 23.60 30.79
N ILE A 298 35.83 22.75 31.66
CA ILE A 298 35.05 21.99 32.63
C ILE A 298 35.31 22.56 34.01
N TYR A 299 34.23 22.88 34.70
CA TYR A 299 34.26 23.40 36.06
C TYR A 299 34.22 22.22 37.05
N HIS A 300 35.24 22.09 37.89
CA HIS A 300 35.27 21.15 39.00
C HIS A 300 35.05 21.89 40.32
N ASN A 301 34.35 21.26 41.27
CA ASN A 301 33.81 21.87 42.49
C ASN A 301 34.87 22.33 43.53
N GLU A 302 36.14 22.41 43.13
CA GLU A 302 37.27 22.90 43.94
C GLU A 302 38.12 23.86 43.09
N GLN A 303 37.57 25.05 42.80
CA GLN A 303 38.25 26.29 42.38
C GLN A 303 39.29 26.22 41.22
N LYS A 304 39.37 25.15 40.44
CA LYS A 304 40.24 25.06 39.26
C LYS A 304 39.42 24.85 37.99
N LEU A 305 39.46 25.85 37.12
CA LEU A 305 38.93 25.76 35.76
C LEU A 305 39.93 24.92 34.95
N SER A 306 39.51 23.73 34.50
CA SER A 306 40.37 22.86 33.67
C SER A 306 39.84 22.86 32.25
N TYR A 307 40.72 23.20 31.29
CA TYR A 307 40.38 23.17 29.88
C TYR A 307 40.38 21.73 29.40
N ALA A 308 39.23 21.25 28.93
CA ALA A 308 39.09 19.90 28.41
C ALA A 308 39.44 19.81 26.92
N PHE A 309 39.26 20.91 26.17
CA PHE A 309 39.46 20.93 24.73
C PHE A 309 39.62 22.36 24.20
N ILE A 310 40.68 22.61 23.42
CA ILE A 310 41.00 23.91 22.82
C ILE A 310 41.31 23.73 21.34
N ILE A 311 40.62 24.47 20.47
CA ILE A 311 40.93 24.62 19.05
C ILE A 311 41.08 26.10 18.72
N GLU A 312 42.24 26.48 18.21
CA GLU A 312 42.54 27.83 17.72
C GLU A 312 43.02 27.75 16.27
N ASN A 313 42.49 28.62 15.41
CA ASN A 313 42.83 28.67 13.99
C ASN A 313 42.73 27.28 13.31
N GLY A 314 41.74 26.48 13.72
CA GLY A 314 41.53 25.13 13.20
C GLY A 314 42.54 24.06 13.63
N LYS A 315 43.49 24.37 14.53
CA LYS A 315 44.43 23.39 15.10
C LYS A 315 44.12 23.15 16.57
N GLN A 316 44.14 21.88 16.98
CA GLN A 316 43.99 21.50 18.38
C GLN A 316 45.26 21.82 19.15
N ILE A 317 45.10 22.44 20.32
CA ILE A 317 46.19 22.82 21.22
C ILE A 317 46.05 22.01 22.51
N ASP A 318 47.17 21.56 23.08
CA ASP A 318 47.18 20.85 24.36
C ASP A 318 46.71 21.79 25.49
N PRO A 319 45.65 21.43 26.23
CA PRO A 319 45.14 22.26 27.32
C PRO A 319 46.12 22.51 28.46
N ASN A 320 47.12 21.64 28.66
CA ASN A 320 48.10 21.75 29.74
C ASN A 320 49.21 22.78 29.48
N THR A 321 49.32 23.31 28.26
CA THR A 321 50.38 24.28 27.92
C THR A 321 50.01 25.73 28.22
N ARG A 322 48.80 26.00 28.73
CA ARG A 322 48.41 27.34 29.20
C ARG A 322 48.19 27.34 30.71
N GLU A 323 49.07 28.02 31.43
CA GLU A 323 48.74 28.52 32.77
C GLU A 323 47.51 29.42 32.68
N VAL A 324 46.65 29.28 33.70
CA VAL A 324 45.28 29.82 33.81
C VAL A 324 45.20 31.36 33.69
N ASP A 325 46.34 32.06 33.59
CA ASP A 325 46.47 33.52 33.66
C ASP A 325 46.31 34.25 32.31
N ALA A 326 46.19 33.53 31.19
CA ALA A 326 46.13 34.16 29.85
C ALA A 326 44.72 34.65 29.44
N ILE A 327 43.65 34.27 30.13
CA ILE A 327 42.27 34.45 29.63
C ILE A 327 41.58 35.71 30.17
N THR A 328 42.11 36.36 31.20
CA THR A 328 41.67 37.72 31.60
C THR A 328 41.97 38.76 30.51
N ARG A 329 42.75 38.42 29.48
CA ARG A 329 43.16 39.33 28.41
C ARG A 329 42.30 39.26 27.13
N HIS A 330 41.35 38.34 27.01
CA HIS A 330 40.53 38.17 25.78
C HIS A 330 39.02 38.25 26.01
N VAL A 331 38.58 38.65 27.21
CA VAL A 331 37.16 38.96 27.52
C VAL A 331 37.01 40.44 27.91
N ALA A 332 37.82 41.33 27.32
CA ALA A 332 37.60 42.78 27.39
C ALA A 332 37.15 43.29 26.01
#